data_AF-A0A6J7U666-F1
#
_entry.id   AF-A0A6J7U666-F1
#
_cell.length_a   1.000
_cell.length_b   1.000
_cell.length_c   1.000
_cell.angle_alpha   90.00
_cell.angle_beta   90.00
_cell.angle_gamma   90.00
#
_symmetry.space_group_name_H-M   'P 1'
#
loop_
_entity.id
_entity.type
_entity.pdbx_description
1 polymer ?
#
loop_
_entity_poly.entity_id
_entity_poly.type
_entity_poly.pdbx_seq_one_letter_code
_entity_poly.pdbx_strand_id
1 'polypeptide(L)'
;MKKRALLGLCAVAVLSSCATTYNSGANAPATTAPSASTTTTIPRGSTEELFAQMLQTGKELGNDVAQGDMSIARTKLADITAIWIGIQPQITQASQDLVDDTQRMINLFTTAVERKRPADADKAMRFLPSLISSLVN
;
A
#
# COMPACT_ATOMS: atom_id res chain seq x y z
N MET A 1 0.45 29.67 77.81
CA MET A 1 1.48 30.49 77.15
C MET A 1 1.31 30.38 75.62
N LYS A 2 1.25 31.53 74.91
CA LYS A 2 1.48 31.81 73.47
C LYS A 2 0.95 30.79 72.43
N LYS A 3 -0.22 30.98 71.81
CA LYS A 3 -0.54 31.80 70.59
C LYS A 3 0.41 31.63 69.40
N ARG A 4 -0.11 31.13 68.27
CA ARG A 4 -0.08 31.79 66.93
C ARG A 4 -0.97 31.07 65.90
N ALA A 5 -1.91 31.83 65.35
CA ALA A 5 -2.74 31.58 64.17
C ALA A 5 -1.98 31.92 62.88
N LEU A 6 -2.44 31.38 61.73
CA LEU A 6 -2.36 31.88 60.32
C LEU A 6 -2.68 30.66 59.41
N LEU A 7 -3.83 30.47 58.75
CA LEU A 7 -4.57 31.27 57.75
C LEU A 7 -3.78 31.64 56.49
N GLY A 8 -4.22 31.12 55.33
CA GLY A 8 -3.86 31.54 53.96
C GLY A 8 -3.30 30.38 53.12
N LEU A 9 -3.52 30.26 51.81
CA LEU A 9 -4.33 30.93 50.79
C LEU A 9 -4.19 30.06 49.51
N CYS A 10 -5.20 30.07 48.64
CA CYS A 10 -5.34 29.42 47.33
C CYS A 10 -4.08 29.25 46.45
N ALA A 11 -4.06 28.19 45.62
CA ALA A 11 -3.92 28.31 44.16
C ALA A 11 -4.21 26.97 43.44
N VAL A 12 -5.05 27.05 42.40
CA VAL A 12 -5.41 26.02 41.42
C VAL A 12 -4.48 26.13 40.21
N ALA A 13 -4.29 25.00 39.50
CA ALA A 13 -3.67 24.81 38.18
C ALA A 13 -2.13 24.90 38.14
N VAL A 14 -1.39 24.21 37.26
CA VAL A 14 -1.66 23.76 35.88
C VAL A 14 -0.82 22.49 35.60
N LEU A 15 -1.33 21.58 34.78
CA LEU A 15 -0.58 20.46 34.19
C LEU A 15 0.71 20.98 33.53
N SER A 16 1.86 20.46 33.95
CA SER A 16 3.14 20.70 33.29
C SER A 16 3.14 19.93 31.96
N SER A 17 2.80 20.61 30.87
CA SER A 17 3.06 20.16 29.51
C SER A 17 4.56 20.25 29.25
N CYS A 18 5.21 19.11 29.01
CA CYS A 18 6.56 19.06 28.48
C CYS A 18 6.59 19.82 27.15
N ALA A 19 7.31 20.94 27.13
CA ALA A 19 7.62 21.68 25.92
C ALA A 19 8.52 20.79 25.04
N THR A 20 8.00 20.35 23.89
CA THR A 20 8.84 19.79 22.84
C THR A 20 9.57 20.95 22.17
N THR A 21 10.89 21.06 22.41
CA THR A 21 11.74 22.03 21.72
C THR A 21 11.74 21.74 20.22
N TYR A 22 11.19 22.67 19.43
CA TYR A 22 11.32 22.66 17.97
C TYR A 22 12.72 23.18 17.63
N ASN A 23 13.63 22.29 17.21
CA ASN A 23 14.87 22.70 16.57
C ASN A 23 14.54 23.16 15.15
N SER A 24 14.45 24.47 14.94
CA SER A 24 14.56 25.05 13.61
C SER A 24 16.00 24.86 13.11
N GLY A 25 16.28 23.64 12.66
CA GLY A 25 17.49 23.28 11.93
C GLY A 25 17.49 24.05 10.61
N ALA A 26 18.33 25.07 10.59
CA ALA A 26 18.62 25.93 9.46
C ALA A 26 19.00 25.14 8.19
N ASN A 27 18.53 25.67 7.05
CA ASN A 27 19.14 25.63 5.72
C ASN A 27 20.24 24.58 5.50
N ALA A 28 19.85 23.33 5.26
CA ALA A 28 20.61 22.49 4.33
C ALA A 28 20.02 22.74 2.93
N PRO A 29 20.84 22.94 1.88
CA PRO A 29 20.33 22.85 0.53
C PRO A 29 19.73 21.45 0.39
N ALA A 30 18.42 21.36 0.16
CA ALA A 30 17.83 20.14 -0.32
C ALA A 30 18.49 19.86 -1.68
N THR A 31 19.46 18.95 -1.71
CA THR A 31 19.79 18.27 -2.96
C THR A 31 18.57 17.43 -3.28
N THR A 32 17.61 18.04 -3.97
CA THR A 32 16.51 17.35 -4.63
C THR A 32 17.14 16.50 -5.71
N ALA A 33 17.61 15.31 -5.35
CA ALA A 33 17.80 14.27 -6.34
C ALA A 33 16.43 14.14 -7.03
N PRO A 34 16.36 14.24 -8.37
CA PRO A 34 15.10 14.07 -9.06
C PRO A 34 14.57 12.69 -8.66
N SER A 35 13.39 12.65 -8.03
CA SER A 35 12.61 11.42 -7.94
C SER A 35 12.46 10.93 -9.36
N ALA A 36 13.20 9.86 -9.71
CA ALA A 36 13.08 9.24 -11.01
C ALA A 36 11.61 8.86 -11.17
N SER A 37 10.90 9.60 -12.02
CA SER A 37 9.50 9.32 -12.32
C SER A 37 9.49 8.02 -13.12
N THR A 38 9.26 6.89 -12.45
CA THR A 38 9.08 5.61 -13.11
C THR A 38 7.78 5.71 -13.90
N THR A 39 7.90 5.93 -15.21
CA THR A 39 6.75 5.91 -16.10
C THR A 39 6.40 4.45 -16.37
N THR A 40 5.46 3.91 -15.59
CA THR A 40 4.89 2.58 -15.89
C THR A 40 3.95 2.72 -17.08
N THR A 41 4.25 1.99 -18.15
CA THR A 41 3.39 1.96 -19.35
C THR A 41 2.18 1.08 -19.08
N ILE A 42 0.99 1.55 -19.43
CA ILE A 42 -0.23 0.74 -19.34
C ILE A 42 -0.19 -0.32 -20.46
N PRO A 43 -0.14 -1.62 -20.12
CA PRO A 43 -0.11 -2.68 -21.12
C PRO A 43 -1.45 -2.74 -21.88
N ARG A 44 -1.38 -3.18 -23.14
CA ARG A 44 -2.53 -3.38 -24.02
C ARG A 44 -2.51 -4.81 -24.54
N GLY A 45 -3.69 -5.39 -24.72
CA GLY A 45 -3.88 -6.76 -25.17
C GLY A 45 -5.31 -7.20 -24.92
N SER A 46 -5.61 -8.44 -25.26
CA SER A 46 -6.86 -9.08 -24.87
C SER A 46 -6.95 -9.23 -23.34
N THR A 47 -8.19 -9.39 -22.84
CA THR A 47 -8.44 -9.58 -21.42
C THR A 47 -7.69 -10.80 -20.87
N GLU A 48 -7.67 -11.90 -21.62
CA GLU A 48 -6.97 -13.14 -21.24
C GLU A 48 -5.45 -12.93 -21.14
N GLU A 49 -4.83 -12.29 -22.13
CA GLU A 49 -3.39 -11.99 -22.13
C GLU A 49 -3.01 -11.11 -20.93
N LEU A 50 -3.82 -10.10 -20.62
CA LEU A 50 -3.57 -9.22 -19.49
C LEU A 50 -3.74 -9.94 -18.14
N PHE A 51 -4.75 -10.81 -17.98
CA PHE A 51 -4.87 -11.62 -16.77
C PHE A 51 -3.73 -12.64 -16.63
N ALA A 52 -3.28 -13.26 -17.72
CA ALA A 52 -2.12 -14.14 -17.72
C ALA A 52 -0.84 -13.38 -17.31
N GLN A 53 -0.68 -12.15 -17.80
CA GLN A 53 0.43 -11.27 -17.39
C GLN A 53 0.33 -10.91 -15.90
N MET A 54 -0.88 -10.56 -15.41
CA MET A 54 -1.12 -10.27 -13.99
C MET A 54 -0.78 -11.47 -13.10
N LEU A 55 -1.12 -12.68 -13.55
CA LEU A 55 -0.78 -13.93 -12.86
C LEU A 55 0.73 -14.14 -12.74
N GLN A 56 1.45 -13.99 -13.84
CA GLN A 56 2.90 -14.14 -13.82
C GLN A 56 3.56 -13.10 -12.91
N THR A 57 3.17 -11.82 -13.04
CA THR A 57 3.70 -10.73 -12.22
C THR A 57 3.37 -10.91 -10.74
N GLY A 58 2.15 -11.37 -10.41
CA GLY A 58 1.73 -11.66 -9.03
C GLY A 58 2.53 -12.77 -8.38
N LYS A 59 2.85 -13.84 -9.13
CA LYS A 59 3.70 -14.94 -8.67
C LYS A 59 5.12 -14.44 -8.34
N GLU A 60 5.69 -13.64 -9.24
CA GLU A 60 7.02 -13.07 -9.05
C GLU A 60 7.05 -12.11 -7.87
N LEU A 61 6.03 -11.26 -7.72
CA LEU A 61 5.89 -10.38 -6.56
C LEU A 61 5.89 -11.17 -5.25
N GLY A 62 5.12 -12.26 -5.16
CA GLY A 62 5.09 -13.11 -3.96
C GLY A 62 6.47 -13.67 -3.60
N ASN A 63 7.23 -14.11 -4.62
CA ASN A 63 8.61 -14.57 -4.45
C ASN A 63 9.53 -13.45 -3.95
N ASP A 64 9.46 -12.25 -4.54
CA ASP A 64 10.30 -11.11 -4.14
C ASP A 64 9.99 -10.66 -2.71
N VAL A 65 8.72 -10.67 -2.31
CA VAL A 65 8.32 -10.41 -0.92
C VAL A 65 8.89 -11.48 0.03
N ALA A 66 8.89 -12.76 -0.38
CA ALA A 66 9.45 -13.86 0.41
C ALA A 66 10.99 -13.76 0.54
N GLN A 67 11.68 -13.28 -0.50
CA GLN A 67 13.13 -13.08 -0.51
C GLN A 67 13.56 -11.77 0.17
N GLY A 68 12.62 -10.87 0.45
CA GLY A 68 12.88 -9.57 1.09
C GLY A 68 13.24 -8.45 0.10
N ASP A 69 13.12 -8.68 -1.21
CA ASP A 69 13.44 -7.78 -2.30
C ASP A 69 12.36 -6.71 -2.51
N MET A 70 12.10 -5.92 -1.47
CA MET A 70 10.96 -5.01 -1.41
C MET A 70 11.00 -3.86 -2.44
N SER A 71 12.17 -3.57 -3.02
CA SER A 71 12.26 -2.61 -4.13
C SER A 71 11.63 -3.20 -5.40
N ILE A 72 12.02 -4.43 -5.74
CA ILE A 72 11.51 -5.16 -6.90
C ILE A 72 10.02 -5.48 -6.72
N ALA A 73 9.63 -5.93 -5.53
CA ALA A 73 8.22 -6.20 -5.22
C ALA A 73 7.31 -4.97 -5.40
N ARG A 74 7.80 -3.77 -5.09
CA ARG A 74 7.05 -2.52 -5.33
C ARG A 74 6.93 -2.18 -6.81
N THR A 75 7.99 -2.39 -7.59
CA THR A 75 7.91 -2.24 -9.05
C THR A 75 6.87 -3.19 -9.63
N LYS A 76 6.87 -4.46 -9.22
CA LYS A 76 5.88 -5.44 -9.68
C LYS A 76 4.45 -5.11 -9.24
N LEU A 77 4.26 -4.52 -8.06
CA LEU A 77 2.94 -4.02 -7.64
C LEU A 77 2.45 -2.88 -8.54
N ALA A 78 3.36 -1.97 -8.94
CA ALA A 78 3.03 -0.93 -9.90
C ALA A 78 2.65 -1.54 -11.26
N ASP A 79 3.35 -2.58 -11.71
CA ASP A 79 3.02 -3.30 -12.94
C ASP A 79 1.65 -3.99 -12.85
N ILE A 80 1.33 -4.67 -11.74
CA ILE A 80 -0.01 -5.25 -11.49
C ILE A 80 -1.09 -4.18 -11.56
N THR A 81 -0.83 -3.01 -10.98
CA THR A 81 -1.77 -1.88 -10.99
C THR A 81 -1.96 -1.33 -12.41
N ALA A 82 -0.88 -1.24 -13.21
CA ALA A 82 -0.96 -0.83 -14.60
C ALA A 82 -1.74 -1.84 -15.45
N ILE A 83 -1.53 -3.14 -15.23
CA ILE A 83 -2.31 -4.20 -15.90
C ILE A 83 -3.79 -4.08 -15.52
N TRP A 84 -4.10 -3.83 -14.25
CA TRP A 84 -5.48 -3.62 -13.79
C TRP A 84 -6.18 -2.47 -14.52
N ILE A 85 -5.49 -1.33 -14.67
CA ILE A 85 -6.00 -0.19 -15.43
C ILE A 85 -6.35 -0.58 -16.88
N GLY A 86 -5.60 -1.51 -17.48
CA GLY A 86 -5.89 -2.05 -18.81
C GLY A 86 -7.05 -3.06 -18.85
N ILE A 87 -7.19 -3.90 -17.83
CA ILE A 87 -8.23 -4.95 -17.73
C ILE A 87 -9.58 -4.36 -17.36
N GLN A 88 -9.64 -3.50 -16.35
CA GLN A 88 -10.89 -3.01 -15.75
C GLN A 88 -11.93 -2.57 -16.79
N PRO A 89 -11.63 -1.67 -17.75
CA PRO A 89 -12.63 -1.24 -18.73
C PRO A 89 -13.15 -2.36 -19.63
N GLN A 90 -12.40 -3.45 -19.82
CA GLN A 90 -12.79 -4.58 -20.66
C GLN A 90 -13.81 -5.48 -19.94
N ILE A 91 -13.73 -5.57 -18.61
CA ILE A 91 -14.58 -6.48 -17.82
C ILE A 91 -15.74 -5.78 -17.10
N THR A 92 -15.72 -4.45 -16.95
CA THR A 92 -16.79 -3.70 -16.27
C THR A 92 -18.17 -3.93 -16.87
N GLN A 93 -18.27 -4.13 -18.19
CA GLN A 93 -19.55 -4.39 -18.84
C GLN A 93 -19.97 -5.86 -18.78
N ALA A 94 -19.04 -6.76 -18.47
CA ALA A 94 -19.29 -8.20 -18.44
C ALA A 94 -19.78 -8.66 -17.05
N SER A 95 -19.10 -8.24 -15.98
CA SER A 95 -19.44 -8.67 -14.62
C SER A 95 -18.86 -7.73 -13.55
N GLN A 96 -19.73 -7.18 -12.70
CA GLN A 96 -19.31 -6.41 -11.53
C GLN A 96 -18.60 -7.30 -10.50
N ASP A 97 -19.05 -8.55 -10.33
CA ASP A 97 -18.41 -9.50 -9.42
C ASP A 97 -16.95 -9.77 -9.83
N LEU A 98 -16.69 -9.86 -11.14
CA LEU A 98 -15.34 -10.04 -11.68
C LEU A 98 -14.44 -8.83 -11.39
N VAL A 99 -14.99 -7.62 -11.48
CA VAL A 99 -14.29 -6.38 -11.11
C VAL A 99 -13.93 -6.40 -9.62
N ASP A 100 -14.92 -6.71 -8.76
CA ASP A 100 -14.76 -6.68 -7.31
C ASP A 100 -13.76 -7.75 -6.82
N ASP A 101 -13.82 -8.96 -7.38
CA ASP A 101 -12.89 -10.04 -7.05
C ASP A 101 -11.46 -9.73 -7.51
N THR A 102 -11.29 -9.13 -8.70
CA THR A 102 -9.98 -8.68 -9.19
C THR A 102 -9.41 -7.58 -8.29
N GLN A 103 -10.24 -6.61 -7.88
CA GLN A 103 -9.84 -5.55 -6.97
C GLN A 103 -9.44 -6.11 -5.59
N ARG A 104 -10.19 -7.08 -5.06
CA ARG A 104 -9.87 -7.74 -3.80
C ARG A 104 -8.50 -8.43 -3.84
N MET A 105 -8.20 -9.09 -4.95
CA MET A 105 -6.90 -9.71 -5.17
C MET A 105 -5.77 -8.67 -5.21
N ILE A 106 -5.95 -7.55 -5.91
CA ILE A 106 -4.96 -6.46 -5.95
C ILE A 106 -4.71 -5.93 -4.53
N ASN A 107 -5.76 -5.77 -3.72
CA ASN A 107 -5.63 -5.34 -2.32
C ASN A 107 -4.78 -6.32 -1.48
N LEU A 108 -4.84 -7.61 -1.77
CA LEU A 108 -3.98 -8.61 -1.13
C LEU A 108 -2.51 -8.49 -1.56
N PHE A 109 -2.24 -8.24 -2.85
CA PHE A 109 -0.87 -7.94 -3.31
C PHE A 109 -0.32 -6.66 -2.67
N THR A 110 -1.14 -5.60 -2.58
CA THR A 110 -0.78 -4.37 -1.86
C THR A 110 -0.43 -4.67 -0.41
N THR A 111 -1.28 -5.43 0.29
CA THR A 111 -1.04 -5.83 1.68
C THR A 111 0.25 -6.64 1.83
N ALA A 112 0.53 -7.55 0.89
CA ALA A 112 1.74 -8.35 0.89
C ALA A 112 3.00 -7.47 0.82
N VAL A 113 2.99 -6.46 -0.04
CA VAL A 113 4.12 -5.53 -0.21
C VAL A 113 4.24 -4.56 0.97
N GLU A 114 3.16 -3.91 1.37
CA GLU A 114 3.18 -2.90 2.43
C GLU A 114 3.55 -3.50 3.79
N ARG A 115 3.08 -4.72 4.06
CA ARG A 115 3.29 -5.39 5.34
C ARG A 115 4.42 -6.41 5.31
N LYS A 116 5.07 -6.61 4.15
CA LYS A 116 6.11 -7.62 3.92
C LYS A 116 5.64 -9.05 4.28
N ARG A 117 4.44 -9.40 3.82
CA ARG A 117 3.75 -10.66 4.14
C ARG A 117 3.55 -11.50 2.87
N PRO A 118 4.46 -12.44 2.55
CA PRO A 118 4.34 -13.24 1.32
C PRO A 118 3.06 -14.08 1.30
N ALA A 119 2.57 -14.50 2.46
CA ALA A 119 1.32 -15.27 2.57
C ALA A 119 0.06 -14.51 2.06
N ASP A 120 0.08 -13.18 2.01
CA ASP A 120 -1.04 -12.43 1.44
C ASP A 120 -0.98 -12.44 -0.11
N ALA A 121 0.23 -12.47 -0.70
CA ALA A 121 0.39 -12.70 -2.13
C ALA A 121 -0.02 -14.13 -2.52
N ASP A 122 0.33 -15.14 -1.71
CA ASP A 122 -0.11 -16.53 -1.93
C ASP A 122 -1.64 -16.66 -1.93
N LYS A 123 -2.34 -15.90 -1.07
CA LYS A 123 -3.80 -15.85 -1.08
C LYS A 123 -4.34 -15.19 -2.34
N ALA A 124 -3.74 -14.07 -2.77
CA ALA A 124 -4.13 -13.37 -4.00
C ALA A 124 -4.07 -14.33 -5.21
N MET A 125 -3.01 -15.13 -5.29
CA MET A 125 -2.81 -16.10 -6.37
C MET A 125 -3.90 -17.19 -6.46
N ARG A 126 -4.66 -17.44 -5.39
CA ARG A 126 -5.76 -18.41 -5.41
C ARG A 126 -7.01 -17.91 -6.12
N PHE A 127 -7.15 -16.59 -6.31
CA PHE A 127 -8.30 -16.02 -7.01
C PHE A 127 -8.14 -16.06 -8.54
N LEU A 128 -6.90 -15.93 -9.04
CA LEU A 128 -6.63 -15.74 -10.48
C LEU A 128 -7.12 -16.86 -11.41
N PRO A 129 -6.93 -18.16 -11.11
CA PRO A 129 -7.41 -19.22 -11.99
C PRO A 129 -8.94 -19.17 -12.15
N SER A 130 -9.65 -18.85 -11.06
CA SER A 130 -11.11 -18.70 -11.10
C SER A 130 -11.54 -17.47 -11.92
N LEU A 131 -10.81 -16.35 -11.82
CA LEU A 131 -11.08 -15.15 -12.62
C LEU A 131 -10.95 -15.42 -14.13
N ILE A 132 -9.92 -16.16 -14.53
CA ILE A 132 -9.73 -16.56 -15.95
C ILE A 132 -10.83 -17.53 -16.38
N SER A 133 -11.20 -18.50 -15.54
CA SER A 133 -12.28 -19.44 -15.86
C SER A 133 -13.63 -18.74 -16.09
N SER A 134 -13.91 -17.65 -15.36
CA SER A 134 -15.13 -16.84 -15.53
C SER A 134 -15.18 -16.07 -16.85
N LEU A 135 -14.07 -15.95 -17.59
CA LEU A 135 -14.03 -15.27 -18.89
C LEU A 135 -14.33 -16.20 -20.07
N VAL A 136 -14.16 -17.51 -19.89
CA VAL A 136 -14.26 -18.52 -20.96
C VAL A 136 -15.65 -19.19 -20.99
N ASN A 137 -16.50 -18.93 -20.00
CA ASN A 137 -17.83 -19.53 -19.84
C ASN A 137 -18.94 -18.48 -19.95
#